data_AF-A0A9E5ZE74-F1
#
_entry.id   AF-A0A9E5ZE74-F1
#
_cell.length_a   1.000
_cell.length_b   1.000
_cell.length_c   1.000
_cell.angle_alpha   90.00
_cell.angle_beta   90.00
_cell.angle_gamma   90.00
#
_symmetry.space_group_name_H-M   'P 1'
#
loop_
_entity.id
_entity.type
_entity.pdbx_description
1 polymer ?
#
loop_
_entity_poly.entity_id
_entity_poly.type
_entity_poly.pdbx_seq_one_letter_code
_entity_poly.pdbx_strand_id
1 'polypeptide(L)' 'MSDCLEVALVFTIHLDASHCDVNIENLLDVSSVNNESVSGNTRTIIVNGIANHEVGMFPNSGNPNTIGVVSETYTITIIP' A
#
# COMPACT_ATOMS: atom_id res chain seq x y z
N MET A 1 -8.46 34.19 12.95
CA MET A 1 -7.71 33.38 11.98
C MET A 1 -6.84 32.45 12.81
N SER A 2 -7.19 31.16 12.86
CA SER A 2 -6.52 30.19 13.72
C SER A 2 -5.22 29.79 13.05
N ASP A 3 -4.12 30.06 13.76
CA ASP A 3 -2.76 29.76 13.36
C ASP A 3 -2.60 28.23 13.20
N CYS A 4 -2.24 27.77 12.01
CA CYS A 4 -1.73 26.42 11.81
C CYS A 4 -0.31 26.40 12.36
N LEU A 5 -0.17 26.24 13.68
CA LEU A 5 1.12 25.92 14.29
C LEU A 5 1.63 24.66 13.61
N GLU A 6 2.60 24.82 12.71
CA GLU A 6 3.32 23.73 12.06
C GLU A 6 4.13 22.98 13.12
N VAL A 7 3.46 22.11 13.87
CA VAL A 7 4.12 20.98 14.48
C VAL A 7 4.44 20.06 13.32
N ALA A 8 5.68 20.12 12.82
CA ALA A 8 6.19 19.10 11.94
C ALA A 8 6.10 17.76 12.70
N LEU A 9 5.05 16.99 12.44
CA LEU A 9 4.92 15.62 12.92
C LEU A 9 5.91 14.78 12.12
N VAL A 10 7.18 14.84 12.50
CA VAL A 10 8.19 13.93 12.00
C VAL A 10 7.93 12.59 12.68
N PHE A 11 7.52 11.63 11.88
CA PHE A 11 7.33 10.26 12.34
C PHE A 11 8.51 9.43 11.86
N THR A 12 9.15 8.71 12.78
CA THR A 12 10.27 7.82 12.45
C THR A 12 9.70 6.49 11.99
N ILE A 13 9.92 6.17 10.72
CA ILE A 13 9.61 4.85 10.18
C ILE A 13 10.73 3.89 10.60
N HIS A 14 10.43 2.98 11.52
CA HIS A 14 11.32 1.88 11.88
C HIS A 14 11.17 0.74 10.86
N LEU A 15 12.10 0.65 9.90
CA LEU A 15 12.15 -0.40 8.87
C LEU A 15 12.94 -1.63 9.36
N ASP A 16 12.49 -2.23 10.46
CA ASP A 16 13.07 -3.47 10.98
C ASP A 16 12.27 -4.68 10.49
N ALA A 17 12.80 -5.37 9.48
CA ALA A 17 12.16 -6.52 8.87
C ALA A 17 12.01 -7.72 9.83
N SER A 18 12.72 -7.73 10.98
CA SER A 18 12.53 -8.79 11.98
C SER A 18 11.16 -8.73 12.68
N HIS A 19 10.43 -7.63 12.53
CA HIS A 19 9.08 -7.43 13.05
C HIS A 19 7.99 -7.49 11.95
N CYS A 20 8.30 -8.06 10.78
CA CYS A 20 7.28 -8.34 9.76
C CYS A 20 6.61 -9.68 10.06
N ASP A 21 5.62 -9.68 10.95
CA ASP A 21 4.93 -10.88 11.44
C ASP A 21 3.40 -10.83 11.25
N VAL A 22 2.89 -9.77 10.61
CA VAL A 22 1.46 -9.59 10.36
C VAL A 22 1.10 -10.04 8.94
N ASN A 23 0.32 -11.10 8.81
CA ASN A 23 -0.34 -11.45 7.56
C ASN A 23 -1.53 -10.50 7.32
N ILE A 24 -1.33 -9.48 6.49
CA ILE A 24 -2.33 -8.44 6.24
C ILE A 24 -3.54 -8.93 5.43
N GLU A 25 -3.36 -9.96 4.59
CA GLU A 25 -4.45 -10.59 3.85
C GLU A 25 -5.47 -11.23 4.80
N ASN A 26 -4.98 -11.98 5.80
CA ASN A 26 -5.82 -12.58 6.84
C ASN A 26 -6.43 -11.54 7.77
N LEU A 27 -5.67 -10.50 8.15
CA LEU A 27 -6.14 -9.47 9.07
C LEU A 27 -7.31 -8.67 8.48
N LEU A 28 -7.27 -8.41 7.17
CA LEU A 28 -8.29 -7.63 6.46
C LEU A 28 -9.35 -8.50 5.75
N ASP A 29 -9.19 -9.83 5.76
CA ASP A 29 -10.01 -10.79 5.02
C ASP A 29 -10.10 -10.48 3.51
N VAL A 30 -8.94 -10.17 2.91
CA VAL A 30 -8.80 -9.84 1.48
C VAL A 30 -7.52 -10.45 0.93
N SER A 31 -7.52 -10.90 -0.33
CA SER A 31 -6.30 -11.33 -1.01
C SER A 31 -5.61 -10.18 -1.75
N SER A 32 -4.29 -10.23 -1.86
CA SER A 32 -3.50 -9.38 -2.74
C SER A 32 -3.90 -9.59 -4.20
N VAL A 33 -4.11 -8.49 -4.90
CA VAL A 33 -4.46 -8.50 -6.32
C VAL A 33 -3.31 -7.91 -7.12
N ASN A 34 -2.86 -8.67 -8.11
CA ASN A 34 -2.01 -8.22 -9.19
C ASN A 34 -2.44 -8.94 -10.47
N ASN A 35 -3.34 -8.31 -11.23
CA ASN A 35 -3.84 -8.85 -12.48
C ASN A 35 -3.36 -8.00 -13.65
N GLU A 36 -2.68 -8.63 -14.60
CA GLU A 36 -2.17 -7.99 -15.79
C GLU A 36 -2.80 -8.60 -17.04
N SER A 37 -3.20 -7.75 -17.97
CA SER A 37 -3.69 -8.18 -19.27
C SER A 37 -3.14 -7.28 -20.38
N VAL A 38 -3.01 -7.84 -21.58
CA VAL A 38 -2.62 -7.10 -22.78
C VAL A 38 -3.69 -7.31 -23.83
N SER A 39 -4.22 -6.22 -24.37
CA SER A 39 -5.19 -6.23 -25.46
C SER A 39 -4.73 -5.24 -26.53
N GLY A 40 -4.40 -5.76 -27.71
CA GLY A 40 -3.81 -4.97 -28.79
C GLY A 40 -2.52 -4.26 -28.33
N ASN A 41 -2.51 -2.93 -28.42
CA ASN A 41 -1.39 -2.09 -28.02
C ASN A 41 -1.50 -1.54 -26.57
N THR A 42 -2.37 -2.11 -25.76
CA THR A 42 -2.66 -1.62 -24.41
C THR A 42 -2.39 -2.71 -23.37
N ARG A 43 -1.55 -2.41 -22.38
CA ARG A 43 -1.35 -3.19 -21.16
C ARG A 43 -2.18 -2.58 -20.03
N THR A 44 -2.98 -3.39 -19.35
CA THR A 44 -3.78 -2.99 -18.19
C THR A 44 -3.32 -3.77 -16.97
N ILE A 45 -3.00 -3.07 -15.89
CA ILE A 45 -2.57 -3.64 -14.60
C ILE A 45 -3.58 -3.22 -13.54
N ILE A 46 -4.17 -4.19 -12.84
CA ILE A 46 -5.13 -3.98 -11.75
C ILE A 46 -4.48 -4.47 -10.46
N VAL A 47 -4.41 -3.60 -9.46
CA VAL A 47 -3.85 -3.90 -8.12
C VAL A 47 -4.78 -3.41 -7.02
N ASN A 48 -4.63 -3.94 -5.81
CA ASN A 48 -5.44 -3.51 -4.65
C ASN A 48 -4.63 -2.99 -3.45
N GLY A 49 -3.31 -2.81 -3.61
CA GLY A 49 -2.43 -2.25 -2.58
C GLY A 49 -2.16 -3.18 -1.39
N ILE A 50 -2.67 -4.41 -1.39
CA ILE A 50 -2.45 -5.38 -0.31
C ILE A 50 -1.18 -6.18 -0.58
N ALA A 51 -0.28 -6.23 0.41
CA ALA A 51 0.93 -7.06 0.34
C ALA A 51 0.58 -8.55 0.46
N ASN A 52 1.28 -9.38 -0.31
CA ASN A 52 1.17 -10.85 -0.28
C ASN A 52 2.28 -11.51 0.59
N HIS A 53 2.85 -10.75 1.51
CA HIS A 53 3.86 -11.19 2.47
C HIS A 53 3.56 -10.57 3.83
N GLU A 54 4.18 -11.10 4.89
CA GLU A 54 4.05 -10.53 6.22
C GLU A 54 4.61 -9.11 6.26
N VAL A 55 3.87 -8.20 6.88
CA VAL A 55 4.24 -6.80 7.07
C VAL A 55 4.40 -6.50 8.55
N GLY A 56 5.02 -5.37 8.86
CA GLY A 56 5.01 -4.86 10.23
C GLY A 56 3.61 -4.47 10.68
N MET A 57 3.45 -4.28 11.99
CA MET A 57 2.18 -3.81 12.56
C MET A 57 1.85 -2.38 12.10
N PHE A 58 0.64 -2.18 11.59
CA PHE A 58 0.07 -0.86 11.29
C PHE A 58 -1.32 -0.72 11.91
N PRO A 59 -1.68 0.44 12.50
CA PRO A 59 -0.79 1.55 12.79
C PRO A 59 0.23 1.20 13.90
N ASN A 60 1.33 1.94 13.99
CA ASN A 60 2.31 1.80 15.07
C ASN A 60 2.76 3.17 15.60
N SER A 61 3.55 3.18 16.68
CA SER A 61 4.00 4.41 17.37
C SER A 61 4.76 5.38 16.45
N GLY A 62 5.27 4.94 15.30
CA GLY A 62 5.98 5.74 14.31
C GLY A 62 5.23 5.94 12.99
N ASN A 63 3.98 5.45 12.86
CA ASN A 63 3.12 5.72 11.71
C ASN A 63 1.65 5.45 12.09
N PRO A 64 0.80 6.49 12.23
CA PRO A 64 -0.60 6.32 12.60
C PRO A 64 -1.50 5.82 11.45
N ASN A 65 -0.96 5.67 10.23
CA ASN A 65 -1.73 5.19 9.10
C ASN A 65 -1.95 3.68 9.18
N THR A 66 -3.12 3.22 8.74
CA THR A 66 -3.48 1.79 8.65
C THR A 66 -3.36 1.31 7.21
N ILE A 67 -2.98 0.05 7.01
CA ILE A 67 -3.04 -0.57 5.68
C ILE A 67 -4.50 -0.91 5.37
N GLY A 68 -4.93 -0.59 4.15
CA GLY A 68 -6.26 -0.92 3.65
C GLY A 68 -6.22 -1.15 2.15
N VAL A 69 -7.31 -1.68 1.61
CA VAL A 69 -7.46 -1.89 0.17
C VAL A 69 -7.48 -0.55 -0.56
N VAL A 70 -6.59 -0.39 -1.53
CA VAL A 70 -6.56 0.73 -2.47
C VAL A 70 -6.51 0.16 -3.88
N SER A 71 -7.67 0.09 -4.53
CA SER A 71 -7.78 -0.47 -5.88
C SER A 71 -7.36 0.55 -6.92
N GLU A 72 -6.37 0.19 -7.73
CA GLU A 72 -5.84 1.02 -8.81
C GLU A 72 -5.80 0.24 -10.12
N THR A 73 -5.97 0.98 -11.22
CA THR A 73 -5.86 0.42 -12.57
C THR A 73 -4.94 1.32 -13.39
N TYR A 74 -3.85 0.75 -13.86
CA TYR A 74 -2.90 1.42 -14.75
C TYR A 74 -3.09 0.93 -16.17
N THR A 75 -3.00 1.86 -17.12
CA THR A 75 -3.10 1.56 -18.55
C THR A 75 -1.90 2.16 -19.26
N ILE A 76 -1.17 1.33 -20.00
CA ILE A 76 0.09 1.69 -20.64
C ILE A 76 0.03 1.29 -22.11
N THR A 77 0.37 2.23 -23.00
CA THR A 77 0.59 1.92 -24.42
C THR A 77 1.95 1.23 -24.56
N ILE A 78 1.98 0.03 -25.15
CA ILE A 78 3.20 -0.78 -25.22
C ILE A 78 4.03 -0.58 -26.50
N ILE A 79 3.45 0.11 -27.49
CA ILE A 79 4.12 0.60 -28.71
C ILE A 79 3.90 2.13 -28.75
N PRO A 80 4.98 2.93 -28.62
CA PRO A 80 4.92 4.40 -28.62
C PRO A 80 4.30 5.03 -29.87
#